data_AF-A0A388PDQ0-F1
#
_entry.id   AF-A0A388PDQ0-F1
#
_cell.length_a   1.000
_cell.length_b   1.000
_cell.length_c   1.000
_cell.angle_alpha   90.00
_cell.angle_beta   90.00
_cell.angle_gamma   90.00
#
_symmetry.space_group_name_H-M   'P 1'
#
loop_
_entity.id
_entity.type
_entity.pdbx_description
1 polymer ?
#
loop_
_entity_poly.entity_id
_entity_poly.type
_entity_poly.pdbx_seq_one_letter_code
_entity_poly.pdbx_strand_id
1 'polypeptide(L)'
;MMRRAVDYYRWVFLAASSLVIACMPWLWLAERFGWSQRPIHLVQTFLAVPIAGVASALFLWASRGEAGSRGLRAWAWVVFVTAFLWVAFVAYVLWFADFSWMNQR
;
A
#
# COMPACT_ATOMS: atom_id res chain seq x y z
N MET A 1 -27.86 3.83 7.75
CA MET A 1 -27.04 2.69 7.28
C MET A 1 -25.72 3.13 6.64
N MET A 2 -25.71 4.15 5.75
CA MET A 2 -24.50 4.60 5.03
C MET A 2 -23.32 5.05 5.93
N ARG A 3 -23.56 5.75 7.06
CA ARG A 3 -22.48 6.18 7.96
C ARG A 3 -21.62 5.01 8.50
N ARG A 4 -22.24 3.90 8.90
CA ARG A 4 -21.50 2.71 9.39
C ARG A 4 -20.59 2.11 8.32
N ALA A 5 -21.00 2.17 7.05
CA ALA A 5 -20.18 1.69 5.95
C ALA A 5 -18.96 2.59 5.73
N VAL A 6 -19.12 3.92 5.77
CA VAL A 6 -17.99 4.84 5.62
C VAL A 6 -17.00 4.71 6.79
N ASP A 7 -17.49 4.58 8.02
CA ASP A 7 -16.65 4.35 9.19
C ASP A 7 -15.84 3.04 9.10
N TYR A 8 -16.44 1.98 8.55
CA TYR A 8 -15.75 0.73 8.27
C TYR A 8 -14.65 0.92 7.23
N TYR A 9 -14.95 1.52 6.07
CA TYR A 9 -13.94 1.76 5.03
C TYR A 9 -12.83 2.69 5.50
N ARG A 10 -13.16 3.67 6.35
CA ARG A 10 -12.19 4.53 7.01
C ARG A 10 -11.24 3.72 7.88
N TRP A 11 -11.77 2.84 8.73
CA TRP A 11 -10.96 1.95 9.57
C TRP A 11 -10.05 1.03 8.75
N VAL A 12 -10.60 0.40 7.72
CA VAL A 12 -9.85 -0.48 6.82
C VAL A 12 -8.72 0.29 6.12
N PHE A 13 -9.02 1.49 5.62
CA PHE A 13 -8.01 2.36 5.00
C PHE A 13 -6.90 2.77 5.98
N LEU A 14 -7.26 3.18 7.19
CA LEU A 14 -6.27 3.56 8.22
C LEU A 14 -5.41 2.38 8.65
N ALA A 15 -5.99 1.19 8.81
CA ALA A 15 -5.25 -0.02 9.14
C ALA A 15 -4.29 -0.41 8.01
N ALA A 16 -4.76 -0.40 6.75
CA ALA A 16 -3.96 -0.74 5.60
C ALA A 16 -2.80 0.24 5.36
N SER A 17 -3.06 1.55 5.46
CA SER A 17 -2.02 2.57 5.32
C SER A 17 -1.01 2.52 6.47
N SER A 18 -1.47 2.26 7.70
CA SER A 18 -0.58 2.05 8.85
C SER A 18 0.31 0.82 8.66
N LEU A 19 -0.20 -0.26 8.07
CA LEU A 19 0.60 -1.45 7.78
C LEU A 19 1.76 -1.16 6.82
N VAL A 20 1.52 -0.37 5.77
CA VAL A 20 2.57 0.07 4.85
C VAL A 20 3.64 0.89 5.57
N ILE A 21 3.22 1.81 6.45
CA ILE A 21 4.15 2.63 7.24
C ILE A 21 4.95 1.77 8.22
N ALA A 22 4.31 0.77 8.84
CA ALA A 22 4.96 -0.15 9.78
C ALA A 22 6.03 -1.04 9.13
N CYS A 23 6.02 -1.22 7.81
CA CYS A 23 7.10 -1.88 7.09
C CYS A 23 8.43 -1.10 7.16
N MET A 24 8.40 0.24 7.28
CA MET A 24 9.61 1.09 7.37
C MET A 24 10.43 0.84 8.65
N PRO A 25 9.87 0.97 9.88
CA PRO A 25 10.63 0.66 11.09
C PRO A 25 10.98 -0.83 11.16
N TRP A 26 10.15 -1.71 10.56
CA TRP A 26 10.47 -3.12 10.50
C TRP A 26 11.71 -3.39 9.63
N LEU A 27 11.78 -2.79 8.43
CA LEU A 27 12.97 -2.85 7.58
C LEU A 27 14.22 -2.33 8.30
N TRP A 28 14.10 -1.19 8.97
CA TRP A 28 15.22 -0.61 9.74
C TRP A 28 15.71 -1.54 10.85
N LEU A 29 14.79 -2.18 11.57
CA LEU A 29 15.15 -3.14 12.62
C LEU A 29 15.82 -4.39 12.04
N ALA A 30 15.30 -4.90 10.92
CA ALA A 30 15.88 -6.04 10.23
C ALA A 30 17.30 -5.73 9.73
N GLU A 31 17.52 -4.52 9.20
CA GLU A 31 18.85 -4.06 8.82
C GLU A 31 19.80 -4.00 10.02
N ARG A 32 19.34 -3.44 11.14
CA ARG A 32 20.15 -3.30 12.36
C ARG A 32 20.55 -4.64 12.98
N PHE A 33 19.71 -5.66 12.88
CA PHE A 33 20.01 -7.00 13.40
C PHE A 33 20.58 -7.97 12.36
N GLY A 34 20.83 -7.50 11.12
CA GLY A 34 21.32 -8.35 10.04
C GLY A 34 20.33 -9.45 9.62
N TRP A 35 19.04 -9.24 9.85
CA TRP A 35 17.98 -10.18 9.48
C TRP A 35 17.67 -10.10 7.99
N SER A 36 17.09 -11.18 7.46
CA SER A 36 16.65 -11.21 6.06
C SER A 36 15.54 -10.17 5.81
N GLN A 37 15.82 -9.22 4.92
CA GLN A 37 14.86 -8.18 4.49
C GLN A 37 13.86 -8.69 3.44
N ARG A 38 14.18 -9.82 2.77
CA ARG A 38 13.34 -10.43 1.73
C ARG A 38 11.86 -10.61 2.14
N PRO A 39 11.53 -11.22 3.29
CA PRO A 39 10.13 -11.38 3.70
C PRO A 39 9.40 -10.05 3.86
N ILE A 40 10.09 -9.00 4.33
CA ILE A 40 9.50 -7.68 4.56
C ILE A 40 9.19 -7.01 3.21
N HIS A 41 10.12 -7.07 2.26
CA HIS A 41 9.88 -6.57 0.91
C HIS A 41 8.75 -7.31 0.20
N LEU A 42 8.62 -8.64 0.38
CA LEU A 42 7.52 -9.41 -0.18
C LEU A 42 6.17 -8.98 0.40
N VAL A 43 6.07 -8.88 1.74
CA VAL A 43 4.85 -8.41 2.41
C VAL A 43 4.49 -7.00 1.99
N GLN A 44 5.47 -6.08 1.95
CA GLN A 44 5.22 -4.70 1.53
C GLN A 44 4.73 -4.62 0.08
N THR A 45 5.41 -5.32 -0.83
CA THR A 45 5.17 -5.22 -2.29
C THR A 45 3.88 -5.91 -2.70
N PHE A 46 3.62 -7.12 -2.21
CA PHE A 46 2.52 -7.95 -2.69
C PHE A 46 1.27 -7.89 -1.83
N LEU A 47 1.38 -7.44 -0.57
CA LEU A 47 0.26 -7.42 0.37
C LEU A 47 -0.09 -6.00 0.82
N ALA A 48 0.85 -5.30 1.46
CA ALA A 48 0.55 -4.02 2.10
C ALA A 48 0.16 -2.93 1.09
N VAL A 49 0.95 -2.74 0.04
CA VAL A 49 0.69 -1.70 -0.97
C VAL A 49 -0.60 -1.97 -1.77
N PRO A 50 -0.85 -3.19 -2.30
CA PRO A 50 -2.10 -3.48 -3.01
C PRO A 50 -3.35 -3.33 -2.13
N ILE A 51 -3.30 -3.81 -0.89
CA ILE A 51 -4.43 -3.67 0.06
C ILE A 51 -4.68 -2.19 0.38
N ALA A 52 -3.63 -1.40 0.61
CA ALA A 52 -3.77 0.04 0.83
C ALA A 52 -4.37 0.76 -0.40
N GLY A 53 -3.96 0.37 -1.61
CA GLY A 53 -4.54 0.85 -2.86
C GLY A 53 -6.04 0.57 -2.95
N VAL A 54 -6.46 -0.69 -2.77
CA VAL A 54 -7.89 -1.06 -2.82
C VAL A 54 -8.68 -0.38 -1.70
N ALA A 55 -8.16 -0.38 -0.47
CA ALA A 55 -8.83 0.25 0.68
C ALA A 55 -9.01 1.77 0.48
N SER A 56 -8.00 2.46 -0.08
CA SER A 56 -8.11 3.88 -0.40
C SER A 56 -9.14 4.16 -1.49
N ALA A 57 -9.22 3.33 -2.54
CA ALA A 57 -10.24 3.44 -3.58
C ALA A 57 -11.66 3.25 -3.03
N LEU A 58 -11.85 2.23 -2.19
CA LEU A 58 -13.13 1.95 -1.52
C LEU A 58 -13.54 3.09 -0.59
N PHE A 59 -12.60 3.63 0.20
CA PHE A 59 -12.86 4.78 1.06
C PHE A 59 -13.22 6.03 0.24
N LEU A 60 -12.49 6.32 -0.84
CA LEU A 60 -12.81 7.43 -1.75
C LEU A 60 -14.19 7.28 -2.41
N TRP A 61 -14.58 6.06 -2.76
CA TRP A 61 -15.90 5.76 -3.32
C TRP A 61 -17.01 5.95 -2.28
N ALA A 62 -16.84 5.40 -1.07
CA ALA A 62 -17.83 5.47 -0.01
C ALA A 62 -18.00 6.88 0.57
N SER A 63 -16.93 7.68 0.61
CA SER A 63 -16.93 9.03 1.21
C SER A 63 -17.33 10.17 0.25
N ARG A 64 -17.79 9.86 -0.97
CA ARG A 64 -18.09 10.88 -2.01
C ARG A 64 -19.07 11.96 -1.55
N GLY A 65 -20.09 11.58 -0.79
CA GLY A 65 -21.17 12.48 -0.32
C GLY A 65 -20.98 13.02 1.10
N GLU A 66 -19.89 12.73 1.80
CA GLU A 66 -19.68 13.20 3.17
C GLU A 66 -19.01 14.57 3.23
N ALA A 67 -19.68 15.52 3.86
CA ALA A 67 -19.11 16.81 4.24
C ALA A 67 -18.29 16.65 5.54
N GLY A 68 -16.99 16.94 5.49
CA GLY A 68 -16.11 16.96 6.66
C GLY A 68 -14.83 16.11 6.57
N SER A 69 -14.66 15.28 5.53
CA SER A 69 -13.53 14.35 5.39
C SER A 69 -12.43 14.82 4.42
N ARG A 70 -12.35 16.14 4.11
CA ARG A 70 -11.43 16.67 3.08
C ARG A 70 -9.97 16.23 3.28
N GLY A 71 -9.43 16.34 4.49
CA GLY A 71 -8.05 15.93 4.78
C GLY A 71 -7.81 14.44 4.56
N LEU A 72 -8.75 13.60 5.03
CA LEU A 72 -8.62 12.16 4.90
C LEU A 72 -8.80 11.68 3.45
N ARG A 73 -9.65 12.36 2.67
CA ARG A 73 -9.81 12.11 1.23
C ARG A 73 -8.57 12.52 0.45
N ALA A 74 -7.93 13.64 0.79
CA ALA A 74 -6.65 14.02 0.18
C ALA A 74 -5.57 12.96 0.46
N TRP A 75 -5.47 12.49 1.71
CA TRP A 75 -4.56 11.40 2.07
C TRP A 75 -4.88 10.10 1.30
N ALA A 76 -6.15 9.73 1.20
CA ALA A 76 -6.56 8.54 0.44
C ALA A 76 -6.21 8.65 -1.05
N TRP A 77 -6.31 9.84 -1.65
CA TRP A 77 -5.85 10.06 -3.03
C TRP A 77 -4.34 9.87 -3.18
N VAL A 78 -3.55 10.40 -2.24
CA VAL A 78 -2.08 10.19 -2.25
C VAL A 78 -1.77 8.70 -2.19
N VAL A 79 -2.36 7.98 -1.22
CA VAL A 79 -2.16 6.53 -1.08
C VAL A 79 -2.57 5.79 -2.35
N PHE A 80 -3.72 6.12 -2.94
CA PHE A 80 -4.21 5.50 -4.16
C PHE A 80 -3.25 5.69 -5.33
N VAL A 81 -2.84 6.94 -5.60
CA VAL A 81 -1.93 7.28 -6.71
C VAL A 81 -0.56 6.64 -6.50
N THR A 82 -0.01 6.70 -5.29
CA THR A 82 1.28 6.08 -4.98
C THR A 82 1.22 4.56 -5.12
N ALA A 83 0.16 3.91 -4.64
CA ALA A 83 -0.03 2.48 -4.82
C ALA A 83 -0.18 2.09 -6.29
N PHE A 84 -0.90 2.88 -7.08
CA PHE A 84 -1.06 2.65 -8.51
C PHE A 84 0.28 2.79 -9.27
N LEU A 85 1.05 3.85 -8.98
CA LEU A 85 2.39 4.04 -9.54
C LEU A 85 3.33 2.90 -9.16
N TRP A 86 3.25 2.42 -7.92
CA TRP A 86 4.03 1.27 -7.47
C TRP A 86 3.69 0.00 -8.25
N VAL A 87 2.40 -0.32 -8.42
CA VAL A 87 1.96 -1.47 -9.21
C VAL A 87 2.39 -1.33 -10.67
N ALA A 88 2.26 -0.14 -11.26
CA ALA A 88 2.72 0.13 -12.61
C ALA A 88 4.23 -0.07 -12.76
N PHE A 89 5.02 0.38 -11.78
CA PHE A 89 6.46 0.16 -11.73
C PHE A 89 6.81 -1.34 -11.64
N VAL A 90 6.14 -2.09 -10.76
CA VAL A 90 6.35 -3.54 -10.63
C VAL A 90 6.00 -4.25 -11.94
N ALA A 91 4.86 -3.92 -12.55
CA ALA A 91 4.45 -4.49 -13.83
C ALA A 91 5.49 -4.19 -14.92
N TYR A 92 6.00 -2.95 -14.97
CA TYR A 92 7.06 -2.56 -15.89
C TYR A 92 8.34 -3.37 -15.67
N VAL A 93 8.83 -3.47 -14.43
CA VAL A 93 10.04 -4.25 -14.11
C VAL A 93 9.85 -5.72 -14.48
N LEU A 94 8.73 -6.34 -14.13
CA LEU A 94 8.49 -7.75 -14.43
C LEU A 94 8.38 -8.03 -15.94
N TRP A 95 7.91 -7.05 -16.72
CA TRP A 95 7.73 -7.22 -18.17
C TRP A 95 8.99 -6.88 -18.98
N PHE A 96 9.76 -5.89 -18.53
CA PHE A 96 10.86 -5.31 -19.32
C PHE A 96 12.24 -5.55 -18.72
N ALA A 97 12.37 -5.93 -17.45
CA ALA A 97 13.68 -6.23 -16.90
C ALA A 97 14.20 -7.57 -17.43
N ASP A 98 15.41 -7.54 -17.97
CA ASP A 98 16.12 -8.78 -18.32
C ASP A 98 16.68 -9.41 -17.04
N PHE A 99 16.13 -10.57 -16.67
CA PHE A 99 16.58 -11.37 -15.53
C PHE A 99 17.65 -12.40 -15.92
N SER A 100 18.20 -12.34 -17.14
CA SER A 100 19.23 -13.26 -17.65
C SER A 100 20.43 -13.41 -16.71
N TRP A 101 20.84 -12.34 -16.02
CA TRP A 101 21.92 -12.34 -15.04
C TRP A 101 21.64 -13.17 -13.77
N MET A 102 20.38 -13.44 -13.43
CA MET A 102 20.03 -14.31 -12.30
C MET A 102 20.14 -15.81 -12.63
N ASN A 103 20.34 -16.14 -13.90
CA ASN A 103 20.41 -17.52 -14.40
C ASN A 103 21.86 -18.00 -14.59
N GLN A 104 22.83 -17.40 -13.90
CA GLN A 104 24.21 -17.89 -13.84
C GLN A 104 24.27 -19.11 -12.92
N ARG A 105 24.09 -20.31 -13.51
CA ARG A 105 24.45 -21.58 -12.87
C ARG A 105 25.95 -21.81 -12.95
#